data_AF-A0A5S4TAA2-F1
#
_entry.id   AF-A0A5S4TAA2-F1
#
_cell.length_a   1.000
_cell.length_b   1.000
_cell.length_c   1.000
_cell.angle_alpha   90.00
_cell.angle_beta   90.00
_cell.angle_gamma   90.00
#
_symmetry.space_group_name_H-M   'P 1'
#
loop_
_entity.id
_entity.type
_entity.pdbx_description
1 polymer ?
#
loop_
_entity_poly.entity_id
_entity_poly.type
_entity_poly.pdbx_seq_one_letter_code
_entity_poly.pdbx_strand_id
1 'polypeptide(L)'
;VANRLTAEDIQRAKGVIVAADKAVEMDRFDGKQLIARPVADGIKKSQELISLILNNEGHTYHAKNGKSETAVSSEKTSLGGAFYKHLMGGVSQMLPFVIGGGIMIALAFLLDNMLGVPKDQLGNLGSYHEVAAIFMKIGGAAFSFMLPVLAGYIAYSIAEKPGLVAG
;
A
#
# COMPACT_ATOMS: atom_id res chain seq x y z
N VAL A 1 -9.98 10.40 -7.85
CA VAL A 1 -9.02 11.20 -8.64
C VAL A 1 -9.66 12.56 -8.88
N ALA A 2 -9.04 13.66 -8.44
CA ALA A 2 -9.68 14.99 -8.49
C ALA A 2 -9.63 15.65 -9.88
N ASN A 3 -8.69 15.26 -10.76
CA ASN A 3 -8.56 15.77 -12.14
C ASN A 3 -8.29 14.61 -13.09
N ARG A 4 -9.35 13.89 -13.48
CA ARG A 4 -9.21 12.78 -14.43
C ARG A 4 -9.00 13.35 -15.83
N LEU A 5 -7.95 12.91 -16.52
CA LEU A 5 -7.70 13.26 -17.93
C LEU A 5 -8.84 12.71 -18.80
N THR A 6 -9.35 13.57 -19.69
CA THR A 6 -10.34 13.17 -20.70
C THR A 6 -9.65 12.44 -21.85
N ALA A 7 -10.41 11.68 -22.66
CA ALA A 7 -9.86 10.98 -23.81
C ALA A 7 -9.31 11.97 -24.85
N GLU A 8 -9.96 13.12 -24.99
CA GLU A 8 -9.59 14.22 -25.86
C GLU A 8 -8.27 14.87 -25.42
N ASP A 9 -8.05 15.03 -24.11
CA ASP A 9 -6.79 15.55 -23.57
C ASP A 9 -5.62 14.61 -23.86
N ILE A 10 -5.84 13.30 -23.69
CA ILE A 10 -4.82 12.29 -23.98
C ILE A 10 -4.52 12.27 -25.48
N GLN A 11 -5.55 12.33 -26.33
CA GLN A 11 -5.37 12.31 -27.78
C GLN A 11 -4.63 13.55 -28.31
N ARG A 12 -4.86 14.73 -27.73
CA ARG A 12 -4.15 15.96 -28.10
C ARG A 12 -2.74 16.08 -27.51
N ALA A 13 -2.44 15.33 -26.46
CA ALA A 13 -1.13 15.37 -25.82
C ALA A 13 -0.02 14.85 -26.75
N LYS A 14 1.12 15.55 -26.75
CA LYS A 14 2.35 15.15 -27.45
C LYS A 14 2.98 13.90 -26.83
N GLY A 15 2.86 13.76 -25.51
CA GLY A 15 3.31 12.61 -24.74
C GLY A 15 2.79 12.67 -23.32
N VAL A 16 3.01 11.60 -22.56
CA VAL A 16 2.49 11.38 -21.21
C VAL A 16 3.64 11.09 -20.26
N ILE A 17 3.76 11.86 -19.19
CA ILE A 17 4.72 11.60 -18.11
C ILE A 17 3.94 11.03 -16.93
N VAL A 18 4.33 9.83 -16.50
CA VAL A 18 3.74 9.16 -15.33
C VAL A 18 4.77 9.15 -14.22
N ALA A 19 4.61 10.07 -13.27
CA ALA A 19 5.41 10.14 -12.04
C ALA A 19 4.61 9.56 -10.87
N ALA A 20 4.74 8.25 -10.60
CA ALA A 20 3.91 7.56 -9.62
C ALA A 20 4.65 6.44 -8.86
N ASP A 21 4.43 6.37 -7.54
CA ASP A 21 4.96 5.30 -6.67
C ASP A 21 3.92 4.18 -6.43
N LYS A 22 2.72 4.34 -7.00
CA LYS A 22 1.61 3.37 -6.99
C LYS A 22 1.24 3.01 -8.43
N ALA A 23 0.55 1.87 -8.59
CA ALA A 23 0.05 1.43 -9.88
C ALA A 23 -0.92 2.47 -10.49
N VAL A 24 -0.71 2.78 -11.77
CA VAL A 24 -1.55 3.69 -12.57
C VAL A 24 -2.09 2.92 -13.76
N GLU A 25 -3.33 3.22 -14.15
CA GLU A 25 -3.97 2.64 -15.34
C GLU A 25 -3.27 3.18 -16.62
N MET A 26 -2.49 2.34 -17.28
CA MET A 26 -1.67 2.71 -18.44
C MET A 26 -2.37 2.51 -19.79
N ASP A 27 -3.40 1.65 -19.85
CA ASP A 27 -4.06 1.24 -21.10
C ASP A 27 -4.61 2.42 -21.91
N ARG A 28 -5.05 3.48 -21.22
CA ARG A 28 -5.56 4.70 -21.85
C ARG A 28 -4.51 5.55 -22.57
N PHE A 29 -3.23 5.26 -22.36
CA PHE A 29 -2.11 5.97 -22.99
C PHE A 29 -1.50 5.20 -24.17
N ASP A 30 -2.24 4.21 -24.70
CA ASP A 30 -1.83 3.45 -25.88
C ASP A 30 -1.52 4.36 -27.08
N GLY A 31 -0.42 4.07 -27.77
CA GLY A 31 0.07 4.82 -28.93
C GLY A 31 0.72 6.17 -28.60
N LYS A 32 0.82 6.55 -27.32
CA LYS A 32 1.48 7.80 -26.89
C LYS A 32 2.92 7.58 -26.48
N GLN A 33 3.75 8.60 -26.67
CA GLN A 33 5.07 8.63 -26.05
C GLN A 33 4.89 8.71 -24.54
N LEU A 34 5.48 7.77 -23.82
CA LEU A 34 5.31 7.64 -22.38
C LEU A 34 6.66 7.58 -21.68
N ILE A 35 6.78 8.34 -20.59
CA ILE A 35 7.91 8.28 -19.66
C ILE A 35 7.36 7.95 -18.28
N ALA A 36 7.76 6.80 -17.72
CA ALA A 36 7.39 6.38 -16.37
C ALA A 36 8.58 6.54 -15.42
N ARG A 37 8.41 7.30 -14.33
CA ARG A 37 9.42 7.55 -13.30
C ARG A 37 8.81 7.57 -11.89
N PRO A 38 9.61 7.40 -10.82
CA PRO A 38 9.15 7.58 -9.44
C PRO A 38 8.64 9.01 -9.17
N VAL A 39 7.81 9.18 -8.13
CA VAL A 39 7.31 10.53 -7.75
C VAL A 39 8.46 11.48 -7.44
N ALA A 40 9.53 10.97 -6.83
CA ALA A 40 10.73 11.75 -6.50
C ALA A 40 11.36 12.41 -7.73
N ASP A 41 11.41 11.72 -8.87
CA ASP A 41 11.92 12.28 -10.12
C ASP A 41 10.97 13.34 -10.69
N GLY A 42 9.65 13.14 -10.56
CA GLY A 42 8.66 14.16 -10.91
C GLY A 42 8.83 15.46 -10.12
N ILE A 43 9.30 15.39 -8.87
CA ILE A 43 9.57 16.55 -8.01
C ILE A 43 10.92 17.19 -8.33
N LYS A 44 11.98 16.38 -8.49
CA LYS A 44 13.38 16.87 -8.56
C LYS A 44 13.86 17.17 -9.98
N LYS A 45 13.32 16.49 -10.98
CA LYS A 45 13.79 16.49 -12.38
C LYS A 45 12.66 16.88 -13.35
N SER A 46 11.68 17.65 -12.91
CA SER A 46 10.50 18.02 -13.71
C SER A 46 10.88 18.61 -15.07
N GLN A 47 11.85 19.54 -15.10
CA GLN A 47 12.31 20.18 -16.34
C GLN A 47 12.93 19.19 -17.33
N GLU A 48 13.71 18.23 -16.83
CA GLU A 48 14.33 17.17 -17.63
C GLU A 48 13.25 16.28 -18.25
N LEU A 49 12.27 15.82 -17.46
CA LEU A 49 11.20 14.94 -17.94
C LEU A 49 10.35 15.60 -19.03
N ILE A 50 10.05 16.90 -18.88
CA ILE A 50 9.33 17.67 -19.90
C ILE A 50 10.17 17.77 -21.17
N SER A 51 11.46 18.05 -21.03
CA SER A 51 12.37 18.21 -22.18
C SER A 51 12.50 16.90 -22.97
N LEU A 52 12.62 15.75 -22.29
CA LEU A 52 12.67 14.43 -22.91
C LEU A 52 11.43 14.14 -23.78
N ILE A 53 10.22 14.44 -23.28
CA ILE A 53 8.98 14.28 -24.07
C ILE A 53 8.93 15.27 -25.24
N LEU A 54 9.35 16.52 -25.02
CA LEU A 54 9.36 17.52 -26.09
C LEU A 54 10.36 17.16 -27.20
N ASN A 55 11.47 16.52 -26.87
CA ASN A 55 12.50 16.05 -27.80
C ASN A 55 12.16 14.72 -28.48
N ASN A 56 10.99 14.13 -28.19
CA ASN A 56 10.58 12.81 -28.68
C ASN A 56 11.48 11.65 -28.22
N GLU A 57 12.11 11.77 -27.06
CA GLU A 57 12.97 10.74 -26.46
C GLU A 57 12.15 9.73 -25.61
N GLY A 58 10.82 9.86 -25.59
CA GLY A 58 9.93 8.92 -24.91
C GLY A 58 9.70 7.65 -25.73
N HIS A 59 9.57 6.51 -25.05
CA HIS A 59 9.20 5.26 -25.72
C HIS A 59 7.71 5.30 -26.09
N THR A 60 7.37 4.84 -27.30
CA THR A 60 5.96 4.70 -27.68
C THR A 60 5.37 3.53 -26.91
N TYR A 61 4.42 3.83 -26.04
CA TYR A 61 3.75 2.80 -25.25
C TYR A 61 2.68 2.15 -26.12
N HIS A 62 2.76 0.83 -26.25
CA HIS A 62 1.70 0.03 -26.83
C HIS A 62 1.08 -0.83 -25.74
N ALA A 63 -0.19 -0.59 -25.44
CA ALA A 63 -0.98 -1.43 -24.57
C ALA A 63 -1.14 -2.78 -25.27
N LYS A 64 -0.45 -3.81 -24.78
CA LYS A 64 -0.70 -5.18 -25.23
C LYS A 64 -2.12 -5.55 -24.82
N ASN A 65 -2.99 -5.79 -25.81
CA ASN A 65 -4.31 -6.37 -25.62
C ASN A 65 -4.24 -7.56 -24.64
N GLY A 66 -4.78 -7.36 -23.42
CA GLY A 66 -5.22 -8.44 -22.54
C GLY A 66 -4.25 -8.93 -21.45
N LYS A 67 -3.15 -8.26 -21.15
CA LYS A 67 -2.40 -8.51 -19.90
C LYS A 67 -1.87 -7.21 -19.34
N SER A 68 -2.29 -6.87 -18.12
CA SER A 68 -1.63 -5.85 -17.29
C SER A 68 -0.17 -6.26 -17.07
N GLU A 69 0.71 -5.86 -17.99
CA GLU A 69 2.14 -5.83 -17.72
C GLU A 69 2.41 -4.55 -16.94
N THR A 70 2.42 -4.69 -15.62
CA THR A 70 2.98 -3.72 -14.69
C THR A 70 4.46 -3.56 -15.02
N ALA A 71 4.80 -2.61 -15.89
CA ALA A 71 6.18 -2.21 -16.12
C ALA A 71 6.68 -1.47 -14.86
N VAL A 72 7.16 -2.23 -13.88
CA VAL A 72 7.96 -1.69 -12.79
C VAL A 72 9.27 -1.20 -13.42
N SER A 73 9.56 0.08 -13.23
CA SER A 73 10.84 0.70 -13.60
C SER A 73 11.99 -0.21 -13.14
N SER A 74 12.69 -0.82 -14.09
CA SER A 74 13.91 -1.58 -13.85
C SER A 74 15.07 -0.61 -13.61
N GLU A 75 15.01 0.15 -12.51
CA GLU A 75 16.25 0.52 -11.85
C GLU A 75 16.84 -0.76 -11.26
N LYS A 76 18.17 -0.87 -11.27
CA LYS A 76 18.91 -1.90 -10.54
C LYS A 76 18.73 -1.68 -9.03
N THR A 77 17.51 -1.78 -8.52
CA THR A 77 17.26 -1.83 -7.10
C THR A 77 17.94 -3.11 -6.62
N SER A 78 18.96 -2.97 -5.78
CA SER A 78 19.58 -4.07 -5.05
C SER A 78 18.49 -5.05 -4.59
N LEU A 79 18.73 -6.36 -4.69
CA LEU A 79 17.80 -7.40 -4.23
C LEU A 79 17.26 -7.11 -2.81
N GLY A 80 18.07 -6.47 -1.95
CA GLY A 80 17.66 -6.01 -0.62
C GLY A 80 16.65 -4.85 -0.63
N GLY A 81 16.78 -3.89 -1.55
CA GLY A 81 15.83 -2.79 -1.71
C GLY A 81 14.48 -3.26 -2.26
N ALA A 82 14.49 -4.26 -3.15
CA ALA A 82 13.26 -4.90 -3.62
C ALA A 82 12.54 -5.63 -2.47
N PHE A 83 13.27 -6.43 -1.69
CA PHE A 83 12.71 -7.11 -0.51
C PHE A 83 12.16 -6.12 0.53
N TYR A 84 12.89 -5.04 0.82
CA TYR A 84 12.44 -3.99 1.73
C TYR A 84 11.14 -3.33 1.24
N LYS A 85 10.99 -3.10 -0.07
CA LYS A 85 9.76 -2.55 -0.66
C LYS A 85 8.56 -3.48 -0.42
N HIS A 86 8.73 -4.79 -0.61
CA HIS A 86 7.69 -5.78 -0.37
C HIS A 86 7.31 -5.87 1.12
N LEU A 87 8.31 -5.86 2.00
CA LEU A 87 8.11 -5.83 3.45
C LEU A 87 7.34 -4.58 3.89
N MET A 88 7.74 -3.40 3.40
CA MET A 88 7.07 -2.13 3.72
C MET A 88 5.62 -2.08 3.20
N GLY A 89 5.35 -2.73 2.06
CA GLY A 89 3.99 -2.91 1.56
C GLY A 89 3.11 -3.67 2.55
N GLY A 90 3.60 -4.78 3.12
CA GLY A 90 2.88 -5.56 4.12
C GLY A 90 2.71 -4.84 5.45
N VAL A 91 3.76 -4.19 5.95
CA VAL A 91 3.73 -3.46 7.24
C VAL A 91 2.68 -2.34 7.22
N SER A 92 2.60 -1.56 6.14
CA SER A 92 1.59 -0.49 6.05
C SER A 92 0.16 -0.99 6.17
N GLN A 93 -0.10 -2.24 5.78
CA GLN A 93 -1.45 -2.82 5.75
C GLN A 93 -1.81 -3.52 7.06
N MET A 94 -0.82 -4.00 7.82
CA MET A 94 -1.07 -4.53 9.18
C MET A 94 -1.26 -3.42 10.22
N LEU A 95 -0.70 -2.22 10.01
CA LEU A 95 -0.73 -1.11 10.98
C LEU A 95 -2.13 -0.78 11.53
N PRO A 96 -3.20 -0.68 10.71
CA PRO A 96 -4.54 -0.39 11.24
C PRO A 96 -5.04 -1.43 12.25
N PHE A 97 -4.70 -2.72 12.06
CA PHE A 97 -5.07 -3.80 12.97
C PHE A 97 -4.29 -3.76 14.27
N VAL A 98 -2.98 -3.49 14.19
CA VAL A 98 -2.11 -3.37 15.36
C VAL A 98 -2.49 -2.17 16.21
N ILE A 99 -2.68 -1.01 15.56
CA ILE A 99 -3.05 0.23 16.24
C ILE A 99 -4.44 0.10 16.85
N GLY A 100 -5.43 -0.36 16.07
CA GLY A 100 -6.79 -0.58 16.56
C GLY A 100 -6.84 -1.60 17.71
N GLY A 101 -6.14 -2.73 17.55
CA GLY A 101 -6.07 -3.78 18.56
C GLY A 101 -5.41 -3.29 19.86
N GLY A 102 -4.28 -2.59 19.74
CA GLY A 102 -3.57 -2.02 20.89
C GLY A 102 -4.39 -0.99 21.66
N ILE A 103 -5.13 -0.11 20.96
CA ILE A 103 -6.03 0.85 21.59
C ILE A 103 -7.16 0.13 22.34
N MET A 104 -7.76 -0.90 21.75
CA MET A 104 -8.82 -1.68 22.40
C MET A 104 -8.32 -2.40 23.65
N ILE A 105 -7.12 -2.99 23.62
CA ILE A 105 -6.49 -3.61 24.80
C ILE A 105 -6.21 -2.56 25.87
N ALA A 106 -5.72 -1.38 25.50
CA ALA A 106 -5.47 -0.29 26.44
C ALA A 106 -6.77 0.19 27.12
N LEU A 107 -7.86 0.29 26.36
CA LEU A 107 -9.19 0.60 26.90
C LEU A 107 -9.69 -0.50 27.83
N ALA A 108 -9.45 -1.78 27.51
CA ALA A 108 -9.78 -2.88 28.38
C ALA A 108 -9.09 -2.73 29.75
N PHE A 109 -7.78 -2.49 29.77
CA PHE A 109 -7.04 -2.26 31.02
C PHE A 109 -7.53 -1.03 31.79
N LEU A 110 -7.80 0.08 31.09
CA LEU A 110 -8.30 1.31 31.71
C LEU A 110 -9.66 1.08 32.37
N LEU A 111 -10.61 0.49 31.65
CA LEU A 111 -11.95 0.22 32.16
C LEU A 111 -11.93 -0.78 33.31
N ASP A 112 -11.15 -1.86 33.20
CA ASP A 112 -11.06 -2.86 34.26
C ASP A 112 -10.43 -2.28 35.53
N ASN A 113 -9.38 -1.45 35.38
CA ASN A 113 -8.76 -0.75 36.49
C ASN A 113 -9.71 0.25 37.16
N MET A 114 -10.50 1.00 36.38
CA MET A 114 -11.49 1.94 36.89
C MET A 114 -12.63 1.28 37.67
N LEU A 115 -13.08 0.10 37.22
CA LEU A 115 -14.12 -0.67 37.89
C LEU A 115 -13.61 -1.37 39.16
N GLY A 116 -12.30 -1.49 39.32
CA GLY A 116 -11.64 -1.96 40.53
C GLY A 116 -11.38 -3.47 40.50
N VAL A 117 -10.19 -3.85 40.05
CA VAL A 117 -9.71 -5.24 40.14
C VAL A 117 -9.02 -5.47 41.49
N PRO A 118 -9.42 -6.49 42.27
CA PRO A 118 -8.70 -6.89 43.48
C PRO A 118 -7.22 -7.19 43.22
N LYS A 119 -6.33 -6.87 44.16
CA LYS A 119 -4.87 -7.04 43.96
C LYS A 119 -4.46 -8.50 43.76
N ASP A 120 -5.19 -9.44 44.32
CA ASP A 120 -5.06 -10.89 44.13
C ASP A 120 -5.50 -11.35 42.73
N GLN A 121 -6.27 -10.52 42.00
CA GLN A 121 -6.83 -10.79 40.68
C GLN A 121 -6.14 -9.98 39.56
N LEU A 122 -5.02 -9.30 39.84
CA LEU A 122 -4.27 -8.51 38.85
C LEU A 122 -3.82 -9.31 37.62
N GLY A 123 -3.70 -10.63 37.72
CA GLY A 123 -3.43 -11.50 36.57
C GLY A 123 -4.55 -11.54 35.53
N ASN A 124 -5.78 -11.18 35.91
CA ASN A 124 -6.95 -11.10 35.04
C ASN A 124 -7.24 -9.68 34.55
N LEU A 125 -6.37 -8.72 34.84
CA LEU A 125 -6.53 -7.32 34.46
C LEU A 125 -6.77 -7.18 32.95
N GLY A 126 -7.75 -6.35 32.59
CA GLY A 126 -8.28 -6.18 31.23
C GLY A 126 -9.40 -7.17 30.86
N SER A 127 -9.70 -8.14 31.73
CA SER A 127 -10.70 -9.17 31.46
C SER A 127 -11.50 -9.60 32.69
N TYR A 128 -11.28 -8.96 33.85
CA TYR A 128 -11.97 -9.31 35.09
C TYR A 128 -13.44 -8.90 35.04
N HIS A 129 -13.72 -7.67 34.61
CA HIS A 129 -15.08 -7.21 34.32
C HIS A 129 -15.48 -7.54 32.87
N GLU A 130 -16.75 -7.92 32.68
CA GLU A 130 -17.29 -8.32 31.38
C GLU A 130 -17.12 -7.25 30.30
N VAL A 131 -17.35 -5.98 30.65
CA VAL A 131 -17.17 -4.85 29.74
C VAL A 131 -15.73 -4.79 29.25
N ALA A 132 -14.74 -4.84 30.15
CA ALA A 132 -13.33 -4.85 29.78
C ALA A 132 -12.96 -6.08 28.94
N ALA A 133 -13.49 -7.26 29.28
CA ALA A 133 -13.25 -8.50 28.55
C ALA A 133 -13.71 -8.42 27.09
N ILE A 134 -14.78 -7.69 26.77
CA ILE A 134 -15.21 -7.46 25.39
C ILE A 134 -14.15 -6.67 24.62
N PHE A 135 -13.65 -5.57 25.20
CA PHE A 135 -12.58 -4.76 24.60
C PHE A 135 -11.30 -5.58 24.41
N MET A 136 -10.93 -6.39 25.42
CA MET A 136 -9.77 -7.28 25.35
C MET A 136 -9.91 -8.34 24.25
N LYS A 137 -11.08 -8.96 24.11
CA LYS A 137 -11.35 -9.95 23.05
C LYS A 137 -11.27 -9.33 21.66
N ILE A 138 -11.89 -8.17 21.46
CA ILE A 138 -11.84 -7.47 20.16
C ILE A 138 -10.40 -7.03 19.86
N GLY A 139 -9.72 -6.48 20.85
CA GLY A 139 -8.33 -6.04 20.72
C GLY A 139 -7.38 -7.19 20.39
N GLY A 140 -7.51 -8.31 21.11
CA GLY A 140 -6.74 -9.53 20.85
C GLY A 140 -7.03 -10.14 19.48
N ALA A 141 -8.31 -10.18 19.07
CA ALA A 141 -8.69 -10.63 17.74
C ALA A 141 -8.06 -9.75 16.65
N ALA A 142 -8.16 -8.42 16.75
CA ALA A 142 -7.52 -7.49 15.82
C ALA A 142 -6.00 -7.67 15.77
N PHE A 143 -5.35 -7.86 16.92
CA PHE A 143 -3.91 -8.09 17.00
C PHE A 143 -3.50 -9.41 16.32
N SER A 144 -4.32 -10.46 16.43
CA SER A 144 -4.06 -11.76 15.80
C SER A 144 -4.06 -11.69 14.26
N PHE A 145 -4.77 -10.72 13.67
CA PHE A 145 -4.76 -10.48 12.22
C PHE A 145 -3.49 -9.80 11.72
N MET A 146 -2.61 -9.30 12.60
CA MET A 146 -1.35 -8.66 12.21
C MET A 146 -0.51 -9.55 11.28
N LEU A 147 -0.25 -10.79 11.70
CA LEU A 147 0.60 -11.71 10.94
C LEU A 147 -0.03 -12.19 9.62
N PRO A 148 -1.31 -12.63 9.58
CA PRO A 148 -1.98 -12.98 8.33
C PRO A 148 -2.05 -11.83 7.33
N VAL A 149 -2.36 -10.61 7.79
CA VAL A 149 -2.44 -9.43 6.92
C VAL A 149 -1.06 -9.06 6.38
N LEU A 150 -0.03 -9.04 7.24
CA LEU A 150 1.35 -8.81 6.83
C LEU A 150 1.78 -9.80 5.74
N ALA A 151 1.59 -11.10 5.98
CA ALA A 151 1.97 -12.16 5.05
C ALA A 151 1.21 -12.06 3.73
N GLY A 152 -0.12 -11.85 3.78
CA GLY A 152 -0.96 -11.71 2.59
C GLY A 152 -0.54 -10.52 1.73
N TYR A 153 -0.24 -9.37 2.32
CA TYR A 153 0.17 -8.19 1.56
C TYR A 153 1.62 -8.26 1.07
N ILE A 154 2.52 -8.98 1.76
CA ILE A 154 3.84 -9.32 1.21
C ILE A 154 3.66 -10.19 -0.04
N ALA A 155 2.85 -11.25 0.04
CA ALA A 155 2.59 -12.14 -1.09
C ALA A 155 1.92 -11.39 -2.27
N TYR A 156 0.93 -10.55 -1.99
CA TYR A 156 0.31 -9.68 -2.98
C TYR A 156 1.31 -8.71 -3.62
N SER A 157 2.26 -8.17 -2.86
CA SER A 157 3.25 -7.26 -3.41
C SER A 157 4.24 -7.95 -4.36
N ILE A 158 4.41 -9.28 -4.25
CA ILE A 158 5.32 -10.08 -5.09
C ILE A 158 4.59 -10.64 -6.31
N ALA A 159 3.39 -11.19 -6.12
CA ALA A 159 2.68 -11.99 -7.13
C ALA A 159 1.26 -11.48 -7.44
N GLU A 160 0.90 -10.27 -7.01
CA GLU A 160 -0.42 -9.65 -7.20
C GLU A 160 -1.57 -10.58 -6.75
N LYS A 161 -2.70 -10.60 -7.47
CA LYS A 161 -3.86 -11.44 -7.14
C LYS A 161 -3.52 -12.94 -7.02
N PRO A 162 -2.69 -13.54 -7.91
CA PRO A 162 -2.22 -14.91 -7.74
C PRO A 162 -1.51 -15.17 -6.40
N GLY A 163 -0.80 -14.19 -5.85
CA GLY A 163 -0.13 -14.29 -4.55
C GLY A 163 -1.07 -14.42 -3.35
N LEU A 164 -2.36 -14.10 -3.51
CA LEU A 164 -3.39 -14.24 -2.47
C LEU A 164 -4.20 -15.53 -2.59
N VAL A 165 -4.03 -16.28 -3.68
CA VAL A 165 -4.70 -17.57 -3.85
C VAL A 165 -3.96 -18.59 -2.99
N ALA A 166 -4.63 -19.07 -1.94
CA ALA A 166 -4.19 -20.29 -1.28
C ALA A 166 -4.33 -21.42 -2.32
N GLY A 167 -3.22 -22.11 -2.60
CA GLY A 167 -3.26 -23.37 -3.34
C GLY A 167 -4.18 -24.37 -2.66
#